data_AF-A0AAU7C2S1-F1
#
_entry.id   AF-A0AAU7C2S1-F1
#
_cell.length_a   1.000
_cell.length_b   1.000
_cell.length_c   1.000
_cell.angle_alpha   90.00
_cell.angle_beta   90.00
_cell.angle_gamma   90.00
#
_symmetry.space_group_name_H-M   'P 1'
#
loop_
_entity.id
_entity.type
_entity.pdbx_description
1 polymer ?
#
loop_
_entity_poly.entity_id
_entity_poly.type
_entity_poly.pdbx_seq_one_letter_code
_entity_poly.pdbx_strand_id
1 'polypeptide(L)'
;MIISESNLLHYIQSNFTDSLTLNDLAATFYISKKRISDMIRNATGRSFSQYLIDVRLEEAVNLLRNTELPIAEVALRSGFSSNSVFSQIFHKRYQMSPSSFRQHLEIKKTGSLDETVQITGFTNLKYHRKFPIGIVVGSISQLANYNFQQQLLHTLRKLNTKRIVVNGFFFPDNVIGSSLQSFDDLTFIKAAFDFITSHQLEPIIQLSIKPRYIKSNNQTVVINEIPQISSDDFVHRRLVQLLTFIKNLYPTSTISKWRFLFWYDPVDTNSPKQFSLFYQKVYQLIKQILPKVNVGAGSFIVPHDLNNFRIFCQKYLPKLPLDFITCDFIPDFSNSRIGSFKESFSSFAQIIQECNVLVQQTRSASGQKHLPFLISSFSLSASDRNIFNDSLEKGALLLQFLLQTTLYCDELYIYAFSDYSSAFIDTHGPLWGGNAIVSRDGFFKPSCFALYFQQFASTSIIASGSHYVAYQIEKDHYCILFFNPTDLVTKYFNQAESLVSSFNLQNLYQSANILKLQVTIESSQTMTATSYYVDEHHGNPLSLLNDLIVHDIMSNEDAAWINAVNHPQRKRELLTNNSGMLEFKFTAQPHSFGLIEIKPFTEL
;
A
#
# COMPACT_ATOMS: atom_id res chain seq x y z
N MET A 1 -4.03 6.74 42.74
CA MET A 1 -4.67 6.49 41.44
C MET A 1 -3.59 6.68 40.38
N ILE A 2 -3.21 5.63 39.64
CA ILE A 2 -2.22 5.77 38.56
C ILE A 2 -2.97 6.35 37.36
N ILE A 3 -2.69 7.59 37.00
CA ILE A 3 -3.27 8.21 35.80
C ILE A 3 -2.57 7.63 34.59
N SER A 4 -3.35 7.03 33.70
CA SER A 4 -2.88 6.61 32.38
C SER A 4 -2.79 7.81 31.45
N GLU A 5 -1.92 7.71 30.43
CA GLU A 5 -1.82 8.72 29.38
C GLU A 5 -3.18 8.89 28.65
N SER A 6 -3.90 7.80 28.41
CA SER A 6 -5.23 7.81 27.79
C SER A 6 -6.27 8.64 28.57
N ASN A 7 -6.29 8.54 29.90
CA ASN A 7 -7.22 9.32 30.72
C ASN A 7 -6.92 10.83 30.64
N LEU A 8 -5.63 11.19 30.54
CA LEU A 8 -5.19 12.57 30.40
C LEU A 8 -5.57 13.15 29.02
N LEU A 9 -5.34 12.39 27.94
CA LEU A 9 -5.70 12.81 26.59
C LEU A 9 -7.22 12.92 26.40
N HIS A 10 -7.99 11.94 26.91
CA HIS A 10 -9.46 11.98 26.86
C HIS A 10 -10.03 13.20 27.60
N TYR A 11 -9.43 13.57 28.74
CA TYR A 11 -9.84 14.78 29.45
C TYR A 11 -9.56 16.03 28.62
N ILE A 12 -8.41 16.11 27.94
CA ILE A 12 -8.11 17.22 27.03
C ILE A 12 -9.14 17.26 25.88
N GLN A 13 -9.46 16.12 25.27
CA GLN A 13 -10.47 16.00 24.22
C GLN A 13 -11.90 16.30 24.67
N SER A 14 -12.21 16.17 25.96
CA SER A 14 -13.53 16.49 26.49
C SER A 14 -13.66 17.95 26.94
N ASN A 15 -12.52 18.64 27.15
CA ASN A 15 -12.46 19.99 27.72
C ASN A 15 -11.64 20.97 26.84
N PHE A 16 -11.46 20.67 25.55
CA PHE A 16 -10.62 21.48 24.66
C PHE A 16 -11.18 22.88 24.38
N THR A 17 -12.48 23.07 24.56
CA THR A 17 -13.17 24.35 24.34
C THR A 17 -12.84 25.38 25.41
N ASP A 18 -12.50 24.92 26.62
CA ASP A 18 -12.18 25.77 27.75
C ASP A 18 -10.76 26.33 27.63
N SER A 19 -10.42 27.33 28.44
CA SER A 19 -9.05 27.85 28.56
C SER A 19 -8.14 26.88 29.31
N LEU A 20 -8.00 25.66 28.79
CA LEU A 20 -7.28 24.56 29.42
C LEU A 20 -5.78 24.82 29.45
N THR A 21 -5.19 24.76 30.64
CA THR A 21 -3.75 24.93 30.86
C THR A 21 -3.12 23.72 31.53
N LEU A 22 -1.79 23.64 31.49
CA LEU A 22 -1.03 22.66 32.28
C LEU A 22 -1.25 22.81 33.80
N ASN A 23 -1.60 24.00 34.29
CA ASN A 23 -1.97 24.18 35.70
C ASN A 23 -3.25 23.42 36.01
N ASP A 24 -4.26 23.56 35.15
CA ASP A 24 -5.58 22.97 35.37
C ASP A 24 -5.47 21.45 35.34
N LEU A 25 -4.74 20.91 34.36
CA LEU A 25 -4.44 19.47 34.31
C LEU A 25 -3.67 19.01 35.56
N ALA A 26 -2.67 19.77 36.03
CA ALA A 26 -1.91 19.42 37.23
C ALA A 26 -2.78 19.40 38.49
N ALA A 27 -3.73 20.34 38.60
CA ALA A 27 -4.69 20.41 39.70
C ALA A 27 -5.71 19.27 39.63
N THR A 28 -6.30 19.02 38.46
CA THR A 28 -7.31 17.97 38.24
C THR A 28 -6.74 16.57 38.52
N PHE A 29 -5.52 16.32 38.06
CA PHE A 29 -4.89 15.01 38.11
C PHE A 29 -3.93 14.83 39.30
N TYR A 30 -3.76 15.85 40.16
CA TYR A 30 -2.85 15.81 41.32
C TYR A 30 -1.42 15.34 40.97
N ILE A 31 -0.91 15.75 39.79
CA ILE A 31 0.43 15.42 39.31
C ILE A 31 1.15 16.67 38.81
N SER A 32 2.48 16.64 38.81
CA SER A 32 3.27 17.81 38.39
C SER A 32 3.09 18.13 36.90
N LYS A 33 3.12 19.43 36.56
CA LYS A 33 3.09 19.90 35.16
C LYS A 33 4.14 19.23 34.29
N LYS A 34 5.33 19.00 34.84
CA LYS A 34 6.43 18.32 34.14
C LYS A 34 6.00 16.91 33.73
N ARG A 35 5.43 16.15 34.67
CA ARG A 35 4.93 14.80 34.41
C ARG A 35 3.80 14.80 33.38
N ILE A 36 2.87 15.75 33.44
CA ILE A 36 1.81 15.90 32.43
C ILE A 36 2.40 16.18 31.06
N SER A 37 3.34 17.12 30.97
CA SER A 37 3.97 17.48 29.70
C SER A 37 4.76 16.30 29.12
N ASP A 38 5.45 15.53 29.96
CA ASP A 38 6.16 14.32 29.54
C ASP A 38 5.18 13.23 29.08
N MET A 39 4.09 13.00 29.82
CA MET A 39 3.03 12.07 29.44
C MET A 39 2.39 12.42 28.09
N ILE A 40 2.06 13.70 27.87
CA ILE A 40 1.49 14.14 26.58
C ILE A 40 2.52 14.01 25.46
N ARG A 41 3.77 14.39 25.70
CA ARG A 41 4.83 14.29 24.69
C ARG A 41 5.15 12.84 24.33
N ASN A 42 5.18 11.94 25.31
CA ASN A 42 5.41 10.52 25.08
C ASN A 42 4.24 9.90 24.32
N ALA A 43 3.00 10.25 24.69
CA ALA A 43 1.82 9.70 24.04
C ALA A 43 1.59 10.25 22.63
N THR A 44 1.89 11.53 22.37
CA THR A 44 1.47 12.21 21.12
C THR A 44 2.64 12.62 20.22
N GLY A 45 3.88 12.56 20.71
CA GLY A 45 5.05 13.16 20.08
C GLY A 45 5.04 14.70 20.07
N ARG A 46 4.05 15.35 20.71
CA ARG A 46 3.80 16.79 20.65
C ARG A 46 3.79 17.43 22.04
N SER A 47 4.09 18.73 22.10
CA SER A 47 3.85 19.51 23.33
C SER A 47 2.36 19.65 23.62
N PHE A 48 1.98 19.91 24.87
CA PHE A 48 0.57 20.14 25.25
C PHE A 48 -0.11 21.21 24.38
N SER A 49 0.55 22.34 24.15
CA SER A 49 -0.03 23.43 23.35
C SER A 49 -0.26 23.02 21.90
N GLN A 50 0.64 22.23 21.31
CA GLN A 50 0.47 21.70 19.95
C GLN A 50 -0.69 20.72 19.90
N TYR A 51 -0.74 19.75 20.82
CA TYR A 51 -1.80 18.75 20.88
C TYR A 51 -3.18 19.39 21.09
N LEU A 52 -3.30 20.37 21.99
CA LEU A 52 -4.55 21.11 22.20
C LEU A 52 -4.98 21.86 20.93
N ILE A 53 -4.04 22.49 20.21
CA ILE A 53 -4.35 23.14 18.93
C ILE A 53 -4.85 22.12 17.90
N ASP A 54 -4.23 20.94 17.84
CA ASP A 54 -4.66 19.90 16.92
C ASP A 54 -6.11 19.49 17.21
N VAL A 55 -6.44 19.09 18.45
CA VAL A 55 -7.82 18.73 18.85
C VAL A 55 -8.83 19.82 18.47
N ARG A 56 -8.49 21.09 18.71
CA ARG A 56 -9.34 22.24 18.35
C ARG A 56 -9.52 22.37 16.84
N LEU A 57 -8.48 22.16 16.05
CA LEU A 57 -8.58 22.21 14.58
C LEU A 57 -9.40 21.03 14.04
N GLU A 58 -9.34 19.86 14.67
CA GLU A 58 -10.13 18.68 14.29
C GLU A 58 -11.63 18.98 14.42
N GLU A 59 -12.06 19.56 15.54
CA GLU A 59 -13.46 19.98 15.72
C GLU A 59 -13.84 21.11 14.76
N ALA A 60 -12.93 22.06 14.50
CA ALA A 60 -13.21 23.12 13.54
C ALA A 60 -13.49 22.57 12.14
N VAL A 61 -12.72 21.58 11.68
CA VAL A 61 -12.94 20.96 10.38
C VAL A 61 -14.25 20.16 10.37
N ASN A 62 -14.56 19.44 11.45
CA ASN A 62 -15.83 18.74 11.61
C ASN A 62 -17.02 19.69 11.43
N LEU A 63 -17.01 20.82 12.14
CA LEU A 63 -18.04 21.86 12.02
C LEU A 63 -18.07 22.51 10.63
N LEU A 64 -16.91 22.75 9.99
CA LEU A 64 -16.86 23.30 8.63
C LEU A 64 -17.47 22.37 7.58
N ARG A 65 -17.41 21.05 7.78
CA ARG A 65 -17.95 20.02 6.88
C ARG A 65 -19.44 19.78 7.05
N ASN A 66 -19.88 19.72 8.31
CA ASN A 66 -21.19 19.20 8.65
C ASN A 66 -22.21 20.30 8.97
N THR A 67 -21.80 21.58 8.95
CA THR A 67 -22.66 22.69 9.33
C THR A 67 -22.43 23.94 8.49
N GLU A 68 -23.47 24.78 8.42
CA GLU A 68 -23.44 26.10 7.80
C GLU A 68 -23.06 27.23 8.78
N LEU A 69 -22.49 26.90 9.95
CA LEU A 69 -22.18 27.88 10.99
C LEU A 69 -21.23 28.97 10.47
N PRO A 70 -21.41 30.25 10.83
CA PRO A 70 -20.44 31.29 10.48
C PRO A 70 -19.02 30.92 10.96
N ILE A 71 -17.98 31.28 10.20
CA ILE A 71 -16.58 30.94 10.55
C ILE A 71 -16.18 31.42 11.96
N ALA A 72 -16.72 32.57 12.38
CA ALA A 72 -16.51 33.07 13.74
C ALA A 72 -17.11 32.15 14.81
N GLU A 73 -18.28 31.57 14.55
CA GLU A 73 -18.93 30.61 15.45
C GLU A 73 -18.17 29.28 15.47
N VAL A 74 -17.69 28.82 14.32
CA VAL A 74 -16.80 27.64 14.23
C VAL A 74 -15.56 27.86 15.10
N ALA A 75 -14.91 29.02 15.00
CA ALA A 75 -13.73 29.34 15.80
C ALA A 75 -14.01 29.19 17.32
N LEU A 76 -15.12 29.77 17.78
CA LEU A 76 -15.51 29.76 19.19
C LEU A 76 -15.85 28.35 19.68
N ARG A 77 -16.70 27.62 18.94
CA ARG A 77 -17.10 26.25 19.30
C ARG A 77 -15.95 25.26 19.28
N SER A 78 -14.93 25.55 18.48
CA SER A 78 -13.71 24.75 18.41
C SER A 78 -12.69 25.14 19.48
N GLY A 79 -13.01 26.04 20.42
CA GLY A 79 -12.12 26.43 21.53
C GLY A 79 -11.09 27.50 21.22
N PHE A 80 -11.18 28.21 20.09
CA PHE A 80 -10.30 29.34 19.82
C PHE A 80 -10.85 30.63 20.43
N SER A 81 -9.96 31.42 21.05
CA SER A 81 -10.32 32.68 21.71
C SER A 81 -10.78 33.78 20.77
N SER A 82 -10.45 33.69 19.48
CA SER A 82 -10.94 34.62 18.46
C SER A 82 -10.87 34.02 17.07
N ASN A 83 -11.72 34.53 16.18
CA ASN A 83 -11.70 34.20 14.76
C ASN A 83 -10.34 34.52 14.10
N SER A 84 -9.64 35.57 14.55
CA SER A 84 -8.34 35.96 13.99
C SER A 84 -7.26 34.92 14.30
N VAL A 85 -7.15 34.51 15.57
CA VAL A 85 -6.21 33.47 16.01
C VAL A 85 -6.53 32.14 15.34
N PHE A 86 -7.81 31.76 15.30
CA PHE A 86 -8.27 30.58 14.58
C PHE A 86 -7.85 30.62 13.12
N SER A 87 -8.19 31.68 12.38
CA SER A 87 -7.90 31.79 10.95
C SER A 87 -6.40 31.74 10.66
N GLN A 88 -5.55 32.36 11.49
CA GLN A 88 -4.10 32.30 11.35
C GLN A 88 -3.55 30.89 11.57
N ILE A 89 -3.99 30.21 12.63
CA ILE A 89 -3.57 28.84 12.96
C ILE A 89 -4.08 27.86 11.89
N PHE A 90 -5.35 27.99 11.51
CA PHE A 90 -5.97 27.19 10.46
C PHE A 90 -5.26 27.37 9.12
N HIS A 91 -4.96 28.62 8.73
CA HIS A 91 -4.21 28.90 7.51
C HIS A 91 -2.80 28.33 7.57
N LYS A 92 -2.11 28.46 8.70
CA LYS A 92 -0.77 27.85 8.89
C LYS A 92 -0.81 26.33 8.75
N ARG A 93 -1.88 25.68 9.22
CA ARG A 93 -2.04 24.22 9.18
C ARG A 93 -2.47 23.70 7.81
N TYR A 94 -3.46 24.34 7.18
CA TYR A 94 -4.13 23.83 5.97
C TYR A 94 -3.76 24.60 4.69
N GLN A 95 -2.96 25.66 4.80
CA GLN A 95 -2.54 26.52 3.70
C GLN A 95 -3.74 27.08 2.91
N MET A 96 -4.82 27.43 3.63
CA MET A 96 -6.03 28.08 3.13
C MET A 96 -6.84 28.67 4.30
N SER A 97 -7.71 29.65 4.04
CA SER A 97 -8.61 30.18 5.07
C SER A 97 -9.77 29.20 5.36
N PRO A 98 -10.38 29.25 6.55
CA PRO A 98 -11.56 28.43 6.86
C PRO A 98 -12.73 28.62 5.88
N SER A 99 -12.98 29.84 5.42
CA SER A 99 -14.01 30.12 4.41
C SER A 99 -13.67 29.45 3.07
N SER A 100 -12.41 29.58 2.64
CA SER A 100 -11.94 28.95 1.40
C SER A 100 -11.99 27.43 1.51
N PHE A 101 -11.69 26.88 2.69
CA PHE A 101 -11.82 25.46 2.99
C PHE A 101 -13.27 24.99 2.80
N ARG A 102 -14.26 25.66 3.40
CA ARG A 102 -15.69 25.33 3.19
C ARG A 102 -16.08 25.43 1.72
N GLN A 103 -15.69 26.52 1.06
CA GLN A 103 -16.01 26.73 -0.35
C GLN A 103 -15.38 25.66 -1.26
N HIS A 104 -14.19 25.14 -0.95
CA HIS A 104 -13.58 24.04 -1.71
C HIS A 104 -14.30 22.70 -1.51
N LEU A 105 -14.97 22.50 -0.37
CA LEU A 105 -15.87 21.34 -0.21
C LEU A 105 -17.05 21.42 -1.19
N GLU A 106 -17.52 22.63 -1.49
CA GLU A 106 -18.65 22.89 -2.40
C GLU A 106 -18.24 22.98 -3.88
N ILE A 107 -17.07 23.52 -4.22
CA ILE A 107 -16.60 23.72 -5.61
C ILE A 107 -15.78 22.52 -6.12
N LYS A 108 -16.29 21.30 -6.01
CA LYS A 108 -15.89 20.26 -6.97
C LYS A 108 -16.80 20.38 -8.18
N LYS A 109 -16.25 20.74 -9.36
CA LYS A 109 -16.98 20.59 -10.62
C LYS A 109 -17.34 19.11 -10.77
N THR A 110 -18.61 18.79 -10.60
CA THR A 110 -19.17 17.47 -10.84
C THR A 110 -19.45 17.32 -12.32
N GLY A 111 -18.63 16.53 -13.00
CA GLY A 111 -18.82 16.16 -14.40
C GLY A 111 -19.42 14.76 -14.54
N SER A 112 -19.86 14.43 -15.76
CA SER A 112 -20.16 13.06 -16.18
C SER A 112 -19.03 12.59 -17.10
N LEU A 113 -18.52 11.40 -16.86
CA LEU A 113 -17.63 10.69 -17.77
C LEU A 113 -18.43 9.55 -18.38
N ASP A 114 -18.63 9.58 -19.69
CA ASP A 114 -19.38 8.55 -20.40
C ASP A 114 -18.41 7.61 -21.13
N GLU A 115 -18.52 6.32 -20.85
CA GLU A 115 -17.68 5.27 -21.42
C GLU A 115 -18.59 4.16 -21.95
N THR A 116 -18.34 3.74 -23.20
CA THR A 116 -19.11 2.69 -23.85
C THR A 116 -18.26 1.43 -23.96
N VAL A 117 -18.81 0.31 -23.51
CA VAL A 117 -18.22 -1.03 -23.64
C VAL A 117 -19.02 -1.78 -24.70
N GLN A 118 -18.38 -2.10 -25.83
CA GLN A 118 -18.99 -2.91 -26.88
C GLN A 118 -18.37 -4.30 -26.86
N ILE A 119 -19.19 -5.33 -26.64
CA ILE A 119 -18.81 -6.74 -26.67
C ILE A 119 -19.46 -7.35 -27.91
N THR A 120 -18.76 -7.27 -29.03
CA THR A 120 -19.13 -7.94 -30.29
C THR A 120 -18.41 -9.28 -30.36
N GLY A 121 -19.10 -10.33 -30.82
CA GLY A 121 -18.52 -11.66 -30.89
C GLY A 121 -17.19 -11.66 -31.65
N PHE A 122 -16.15 -12.24 -31.03
CA PHE A 122 -14.76 -12.36 -31.49
C PHE A 122 -13.92 -11.06 -31.52
N THR A 123 -12.97 -10.97 -30.60
CA THR A 123 -11.73 -10.21 -30.79
C THR A 123 -10.53 -11.14 -30.72
N ASN A 124 -9.61 -11.00 -31.70
CA ASN A 124 -8.40 -11.81 -31.84
C ASN A 124 -7.20 -11.21 -31.07
N LEU A 125 -7.47 -10.44 -30.01
CA LEU A 125 -6.43 -9.79 -29.20
C LEU A 125 -6.04 -10.73 -28.05
N LYS A 126 -5.09 -11.62 -28.33
CA LYS A 126 -4.48 -12.47 -27.30
C LYS A 126 -3.33 -11.73 -26.63
N TYR A 127 -3.53 -11.20 -25.43
CA TYR A 127 -2.44 -10.80 -24.54
C TYR A 127 -2.83 -10.89 -23.05
N HIS A 128 -1.85 -11.32 -22.24
CA HIS A 128 -1.77 -11.32 -20.77
C HIS A 128 -2.15 -12.59 -20.01
N ARG A 129 -1.16 -13.44 -19.74
CA ARG A 129 -1.20 -14.42 -18.66
C ARG A 129 -1.75 -13.79 -17.37
N LYS A 130 -2.59 -14.53 -16.61
CA LYS A 130 -2.97 -14.14 -15.24
C LYS A 130 -1.71 -13.71 -14.46
N PHE A 131 -1.68 -12.46 -14.05
CA PHE A 131 -0.48 -11.85 -13.50
C PHE A 131 -0.35 -12.17 -12.01
N PRO A 132 0.76 -12.79 -11.55
CA PRO A 132 0.94 -13.13 -10.15
C PRO A 132 1.28 -11.91 -9.28
N ILE A 133 0.43 -11.64 -8.29
CA ILE A 133 0.71 -10.69 -7.21
C ILE A 133 1.19 -11.43 -5.96
N GLY A 134 2.22 -10.89 -5.33
CA GLY A 134 2.66 -11.28 -4.00
C GLY A 134 2.63 -10.12 -3.01
N ILE A 135 2.96 -10.41 -1.76
CA ILE A 135 2.91 -9.44 -0.67
C ILE A 135 4.29 -9.34 0.00
N VAL A 136 4.80 -8.13 0.22
CA VAL A 136 5.97 -7.92 1.08
C VAL A 136 5.51 -7.89 2.54
N VAL A 137 5.83 -8.94 3.30
CA VAL A 137 5.41 -9.07 4.70
C VAL A 137 6.30 -8.32 5.67
N GLY A 138 7.53 -7.98 5.25
CA GLY A 138 8.51 -7.32 6.11
C GLY A 138 9.37 -8.31 6.88
N SER A 139 9.79 -7.93 8.09
CA SER A 139 10.81 -8.66 8.85
C SER A 139 10.33 -10.04 9.24
N ILE A 140 11.24 -11.01 9.19
CA ILE A 140 10.99 -12.36 9.71
C ILE A 140 10.54 -12.32 11.17
N SER A 141 10.96 -11.30 11.95
CA SER A 141 10.54 -11.08 13.34
C SER A 141 9.01 -11.00 13.52
N GLN A 142 8.32 -10.44 12.53
CA GLN A 142 6.86 -10.31 12.54
C GLN A 142 6.17 -11.64 12.26
N LEU A 143 6.79 -12.52 11.46
CA LEU A 143 6.19 -13.80 11.07
C LEU A 143 6.04 -14.82 12.19
N ALA A 144 6.67 -14.64 13.36
CA ALA A 144 6.37 -15.50 14.51
C ALA A 144 5.24 -14.96 15.40
N ASN A 145 4.73 -13.74 15.15
CA ASN A 145 3.60 -13.21 15.89
C ASN A 145 2.30 -13.86 15.40
N TYR A 146 1.52 -14.44 16.33
CA TYR A 146 0.27 -15.14 16.00
C TYR A 146 -0.77 -14.24 15.33
N ASN A 147 -1.01 -13.03 15.83
CA ASN A 147 -1.99 -12.11 15.26
C ASN A 147 -1.59 -11.71 13.83
N PHE A 148 -0.29 -11.44 13.62
CA PHE A 148 0.27 -11.14 12.32
C PHE A 148 0.10 -12.31 11.33
N GLN A 149 0.36 -13.54 11.79
CA GLN A 149 0.13 -14.76 11.00
C GLN A 149 -1.34 -14.92 10.60
N GLN A 150 -2.28 -14.74 11.53
CA GLN A 150 -3.72 -14.87 11.22
C GLN A 150 -4.18 -13.83 10.19
N GLN A 151 -3.75 -12.58 10.37
CA GLN A 151 -4.02 -11.52 9.42
C GLN A 151 -3.43 -11.86 8.04
N LEU A 152 -2.20 -12.37 7.99
CA LEU A 152 -1.53 -12.73 6.73
C LEU A 152 -2.27 -13.85 6.02
N LEU A 153 -2.65 -14.91 6.73
CA LEU A 153 -3.42 -16.02 6.14
C LEU A 153 -4.78 -15.55 5.62
N HIS A 154 -5.46 -14.67 6.34
CA HIS A 154 -6.73 -14.09 5.91
C HIS A 154 -6.56 -13.29 4.60
N THR A 155 -5.53 -12.45 4.52
CA THR A 155 -5.22 -11.66 3.31
C THR A 155 -4.80 -12.53 2.14
N LEU A 156 -3.93 -13.53 2.35
CA LEU A 156 -3.48 -14.44 1.30
C LEU A 156 -4.64 -15.25 0.71
N ARG A 157 -5.60 -15.67 1.53
CA ARG A 157 -6.85 -16.31 1.06
C ARG A 157 -7.68 -15.36 0.22
N LYS A 158 -7.85 -14.10 0.66
CA LYS A 158 -8.62 -13.09 -0.10
C LYS A 158 -7.99 -12.77 -1.45
N LEU A 159 -6.67 -12.65 -1.50
CA LEU A 159 -5.93 -12.34 -2.73
C LEU A 159 -5.57 -13.59 -3.56
N ASN A 160 -5.98 -14.78 -3.10
CA ASN A 160 -5.72 -16.06 -3.75
C ASN A 160 -4.25 -16.23 -4.18
N THR A 161 -3.33 -15.91 -3.28
CA THR A 161 -1.88 -16.00 -3.51
C THR A 161 -1.17 -16.64 -2.34
N LYS A 162 -0.04 -17.27 -2.62
CA LYS A 162 0.88 -17.82 -1.62
C LYS A 162 2.25 -17.13 -1.64
N ARG A 163 2.43 -16.17 -2.54
CA ARG A 163 3.70 -15.49 -2.79
C ARG A 163 3.92 -14.39 -1.76
N ILE A 164 5.04 -14.46 -1.06
CA ILE A 164 5.44 -13.46 -0.06
C ILE A 164 6.90 -13.06 -0.25
N VAL A 165 7.27 -11.84 0.15
CA VAL A 165 8.67 -11.44 0.36
C VAL A 165 8.89 -11.23 1.85
N VAL A 166 9.88 -11.92 2.40
CA VAL A 166 10.30 -11.84 3.80
C VAL A 166 11.71 -11.29 3.84
N ASN A 167 11.99 -10.35 4.76
CA ASN A 167 13.32 -9.78 4.97
C ASN A 167 13.76 -9.92 6.45
N GLY A 168 14.88 -9.30 6.84
CA GLY A 168 15.30 -9.28 8.26
C GLY A 168 15.98 -10.57 8.77
N PHE A 169 16.43 -11.46 7.89
CA PHE A 169 17.10 -12.71 8.30
C PHE A 169 18.48 -12.51 8.92
N PHE A 170 19.18 -11.43 8.57
CA PHE A 170 20.47 -11.09 9.17
C PHE A 170 20.32 -10.16 10.39
N PHE A 171 19.26 -9.34 10.41
CA PHE A 171 18.95 -8.34 11.43
C PHE A 171 17.42 -8.27 11.63
N PRO A 172 16.86 -9.09 12.53
CA PRO A 172 15.43 -9.05 12.82
C PRO A 172 15.05 -7.75 13.56
N ASP A 173 13.89 -7.18 13.20
CA ASP A 173 13.39 -5.95 13.82
C ASP A 173 12.99 -6.22 15.28
N ASN A 174 13.30 -5.29 16.19
CA ASN A 174 13.17 -5.35 17.67
C ASN A 174 14.27 -6.09 18.42
N VAL A 175 15.34 -6.47 17.73
CA VAL A 175 16.58 -6.78 18.42
C VAL A 175 17.51 -5.58 18.34
N ILE A 176 17.44 -4.71 19.33
CA ILE A 176 18.55 -3.81 19.68
C ILE A 176 19.74 -4.72 20.00
N GLY A 177 20.64 -4.92 19.04
CA GLY A 177 21.98 -5.42 19.30
C GLY A 177 22.17 -6.90 19.68
N SER A 178 21.20 -7.80 19.53
CA SER A 178 21.49 -9.25 19.58
C SER A 178 21.89 -9.73 18.19
N SER A 179 23.19 -9.87 18.03
CA SER A 179 23.77 -10.78 17.06
C SER A 179 23.12 -12.17 17.21
N LEU A 180 22.86 -12.92 16.10
CA LEU A 180 22.68 -14.39 16.11
C LEU A 180 23.89 -15.09 16.77
N GLN A 181 23.99 -14.99 18.08
CA GLN A 181 25.00 -15.62 18.93
C GLN A 181 24.32 -16.62 19.86
N SER A 182 23.00 -16.56 20.03
CA SER A 182 22.26 -17.36 20.99
C SER A 182 21.37 -18.42 20.31
N PHE A 183 21.06 -19.49 21.05
CA PHE A 183 20.18 -20.58 20.63
C PHE A 183 18.72 -20.11 20.43
N ASP A 184 18.34 -19.02 21.11
CA ASP A 184 16.99 -18.44 21.06
C ASP A 184 16.66 -17.82 19.69
N ASP A 185 17.67 -17.27 19.00
CA ASP A 185 17.52 -16.65 17.68
C ASP A 185 17.11 -17.67 16.59
N LEU A 186 17.62 -18.89 16.68
CA LEU A 186 17.26 -19.97 15.75
C LEU A 186 15.86 -20.54 16.00
N THR A 187 15.37 -20.49 17.24
CA THR A 187 14.01 -20.93 17.59
C THR A 187 12.97 -20.01 16.95
N PHE A 188 13.23 -18.71 16.99
CA PHE A 188 12.41 -17.71 16.32
C PHE A 188 12.39 -17.93 14.80
N ILE A 189 13.57 -18.08 14.19
CA ILE A 189 13.69 -18.33 12.74
C ILE A 189 13.00 -19.64 12.35
N LYS A 190 13.10 -20.68 13.19
CA LYS A 190 12.39 -21.94 13.03
C LYS A 190 10.88 -21.72 12.95
N ALA A 191 10.32 -20.98 13.90
CA ALA A 191 8.88 -20.72 13.96
C ALA A 191 8.36 -20.05 12.68
N ALA A 192 9.10 -19.09 12.14
CA ALA A 192 8.75 -18.43 10.88
C ALA A 192 8.82 -19.41 9.68
N PHE A 193 9.86 -20.24 9.57
CA PHE A 193 9.94 -21.23 8.49
C PHE A 193 8.94 -22.38 8.63
N ASP A 194 8.59 -22.77 9.86
CA ASP A 194 7.53 -23.73 10.14
C ASP A 194 6.18 -23.17 9.71
N PHE A 195 5.92 -21.88 9.97
CA PHE A 195 4.73 -21.18 9.47
C PHE A 195 4.69 -21.15 7.93
N ILE A 196 5.79 -20.78 7.27
CA ILE A 196 5.93 -20.78 5.80
C ILE A 196 5.64 -22.18 5.24
N THR A 197 6.21 -23.22 5.85
CA THR A 197 6.12 -24.60 5.36
C THR A 197 4.73 -25.19 5.59
N SER A 198 4.17 -25.03 6.79
CA SER A 198 2.85 -25.57 7.16
C SER A 198 1.71 -25.02 6.29
N HIS A 199 1.85 -23.79 5.81
CA HIS A 199 0.88 -23.14 4.92
C HIS A 199 1.28 -23.18 3.44
N GLN A 200 2.38 -23.86 3.11
CA GLN A 200 2.91 -24.03 1.75
C GLN A 200 3.15 -22.69 1.03
N LEU A 201 3.62 -21.68 1.75
CA LEU A 201 3.91 -20.37 1.19
C LEU A 201 5.10 -20.45 0.22
N GLU A 202 5.14 -19.51 -0.73
CA GLU A 202 6.16 -19.41 -1.78
C GLU A 202 7.03 -18.16 -1.55
N PRO A 203 7.96 -18.19 -0.58
CA PRO A 203 8.71 -17.01 -0.18
C PRO A 203 9.81 -16.64 -1.19
N ILE A 204 9.96 -15.34 -1.39
CA ILE A 204 11.25 -14.72 -1.68
C ILE A 204 11.88 -14.35 -0.34
N ILE A 205 12.96 -15.06 0.00
CA ILE A 205 13.82 -14.80 1.16
C ILE A 205 14.80 -13.72 0.74
N GLN A 206 14.53 -12.50 1.16
CA GLN A 206 15.38 -11.35 0.86
C GLN A 206 16.53 -11.29 1.88
N LEU A 207 17.73 -11.58 1.38
CA LEU A 207 19.00 -11.52 2.09
C LEU A 207 19.49 -10.07 2.06
N SER A 208 18.96 -9.23 2.94
CA SER A 208 19.29 -7.81 2.99
C SER A 208 19.41 -7.27 4.41
N ILE A 209 20.07 -6.12 4.51
CA ILE A 209 19.90 -5.14 5.59
C ILE A 209 19.06 -4.03 4.97
N LYS A 210 17.73 -4.16 4.95
CA LYS A 210 16.90 -3.11 4.37
C LYS A 210 16.83 -1.98 5.40
N PRO A 211 17.42 -0.78 5.15
CA PRO A 211 17.19 0.35 6.04
C PRO A 211 15.69 0.63 6.13
N ARG A 212 15.20 0.93 7.34
CA ARG A 212 13.87 1.53 7.46
C ARG A 212 13.96 2.95 6.90
N TYR A 213 13.50 3.11 5.67
CA TYR A 213 13.35 4.42 5.04
C TYR A 213 12.11 5.09 5.64
N ILE A 214 12.31 5.89 6.69
CA ILE A 214 11.26 6.76 7.21
C ILE A 214 11.37 8.07 6.43
N LYS A 215 10.68 8.17 5.28
CA LYS A 215 10.54 9.46 4.62
C LYS A 215 9.58 10.31 5.43
N SER A 216 10.09 11.33 6.13
CA SER A 216 9.24 12.29 6.84
C SER A 216 8.50 13.21 5.85
N ASN A 217 9.07 13.39 4.65
CA ASN A 217 8.50 14.14 3.53
C ASN A 217 9.20 13.75 2.21
N ASN A 218 8.82 14.38 1.09
CA ASN A 218 9.37 14.14 -0.24
C ASN A 218 10.88 14.49 -0.39
N GLN A 219 11.52 15.03 0.65
CA GLN A 219 12.92 15.50 0.63
C GLN A 219 13.82 14.88 1.70
N THR A 220 13.28 14.35 2.81
CA THR A 220 14.06 13.78 3.92
C THR A 220 13.74 12.32 4.10
N VAL A 221 14.73 11.50 3.75
CA VAL A 221 14.80 10.08 4.11
C VAL A 221 15.51 10.01 5.47
N VAL A 222 14.78 9.71 6.54
CA VAL A 222 15.40 9.28 7.79
C VAL A 222 15.71 7.80 7.63
N ILE A 223 16.99 7.47 7.49
CA ILE A 223 17.49 6.11 7.53
C ILE A 223 17.78 5.82 9.00
N ASN A 224 17.07 4.86 9.61
CA ASN A 224 17.53 4.31 10.88
C ASN A 224 18.95 3.75 10.68
N GLU A 225 19.85 4.02 11.63
CA GLU A 225 21.24 3.55 11.60
C GLU A 225 21.31 2.10 11.10
N ILE A 226 21.90 1.92 9.92
CA ILE A 226 22.14 0.61 9.35
C ILE A 226 23.19 -0.05 10.26
N PRO A 227 22.95 -1.26 10.78
CA PRO A 227 24.01 -2.00 11.45
C PRO A 227 25.18 -2.15 10.45
N GLN A 228 26.32 -1.52 10.74
CA GLN A 228 27.49 -1.66 9.88
C GLN A 228 27.82 -3.14 9.74
N ILE A 229 27.85 -3.63 8.50
CA ILE A 229 28.35 -4.97 8.22
C ILE A 229 29.82 -4.99 8.62
N SER A 230 30.13 -5.76 9.65
CA SER A 230 31.47 -5.83 10.21
C SER A 230 32.51 -6.44 9.26
N SER A 231 32.10 -7.28 8.28
CA SER A 231 32.92 -7.76 7.14
C SER A 231 32.18 -8.71 6.18
N ASP A 232 32.74 -8.96 4.98
CA ASP A 232 32.35 -10.06 4.07
C ASP A 232 32.27 -11.42 4.81
N ASP A 233 33.19 -11.67 5.74
CA ASP A 233 33.26 -12.92 6.52
C ASP A 233 32.09 -13.08 7.50
N PHE A 234 31.59 -11.97 8.05
CA PHE A 234 30.42 -12.00 8.91
C PHE A 234 29.17 -12.45 8.13
N VAL A 235 28.91 -11.85 6.96
CA VAL A 235 27.79 -12.22 6.09
C VAL A 235 27.94 -13.67 5.63
N HIS A 236 29.14 -14.08 5.24
CA HIS A 236 29.42 -15.46 4.84
C HIS A 236 29.07 -16.46 5.94
N ARG A 237 29.57 -16.27 7.17
CA ARG A 237 29.28 -17.17 8.30
C ARG A 237 27.78 -17.26 8.60
N ARG A 238 27.08 -16.12 8.61
CA ARG A 238 25.63 -16.07 8.88
C ARG A 238 24.81 -16.76 7.80
N LEU A 239 25.19 -16.54 6.55
CA LEU A 239 24.53 -17.19 5.42
C LEU A 239 24.75 -18.72 5.47
N VAL A 240 25.96 -19.20 5.76
CA VAL A 240 26.24 -20.64 5.95
C VAL A 240 25.35 -21.24 7.05
N GLN A 241 25.27 -20.58 8.20
CA GLN A 241 24.44 -21.04 9.33
C GLN A 241 22.96 -21.14 8.93
N LEU A 242 22.40 -20.08 8.33
CA LEU A 242 21.01 -20.06 7.88
C LEU A 242 20.72 -21.14 6.83
N LEU A 243 21.56 -21.27 5.80
CA LEU A 243 21.35 -22.24 4.72
C LEU A 243 21.48 -23.68 5.22
N THR A 244 22.42 -23.95 6.12
CA THR A 244 22.60 -25.28 6.73
C THR A 244 21.43 -25.63 7.63
N PHE A 245 20.95 -24.66 8.42
CA PHE A 245 19.75 -24.80 9.23
C PHE A 245 18.52 -25.16 8.38
N ILE A 246 18.29 -24.41 7.30
CA ILE A 246 17.19 -24.68 6.36
C ILE A 246 17.32 -26.08 5.76
N LYS A 247 18.53 -26.44 5.27
CA LYS A 247 18.82 -27.74 4.65
C LYS A 247 18.51 -28.92 5.57
N ASN A 248 18.83 -28.78 6.86
CA ASN A 248 18.71 -29.86 7.82
C ASN A 248 17.27 -30.05 8.33
N LEU A 249 16.45 -28.99 8.31
CA LEU A 249 15.11 -29.02 8.91
C LEU A 249 13.97 -29.21 7.90
N TYR A 250 14.14 -28.77 6.65
CA TYR A 250 13.05 -28.77 5.68
C TYR A 250 13.32 -29.71 4.49
N PRO A 251 12.30 -30.40 3.95
CA PRO A 251 12.48 -31.27 2.79
C PRO A 251 12.95 -30.51 1.56
N THR A 252 13.82 -31.12 0.76
CA THR A 252 14.30 -30.52 -0.50
C THR A 252 13.17 -30.17 -1.47
N SER A 253 12.09 -30.95 -1.50
CA SER A 253 10.89 -30.68 -2.31
C SER A 253 10.15 -29.40 -1.93
N THR A 254 10.26 -28.99 -0.66
CA THR A 254 9.72 -27.73 -0.15
C THR A 254 10.67 -26.59 -0.48
N ILE A 255 11.95 -26.73 -0.07
CA ILE A 255 12.96 -25.69 -0.23
C ILE A 255 13.19 -25.33 -1.70
N SER A 256 13.08 -26.28 -2.64
CA SER A 256 13.27 -26.01 -4.07
C SER A 256 12.26 -25.03 -4.67
N LYS A 257 11.15 -24.75 -3.97
CA LYS A 257 10.17 -23.74 -4.38
C LYS A 257 10.50 -22.34 -3.84
N TRP A 258 11.44 -22.23 -2.91
CA TRP A 258 11.84 -20.97 -2.31
C TRP A 258 12.82 -20.23 -3.21
N ARG A 259 12.73 -18.91 -3.18
CA ARG A 259 13.60 -18.00 -3.94
C ARG A 259 14.45 -17.22 -2.96
N PHE A 260 15.74 -17.08 -3.26
CA PHE A 260 16.65 -16.24 -2.49
C PHE A 260 16.97 -15.00 -3.31
N LEU A 261 16.74 -13.83 -2.73
CA LEU A 261 17.02 -12.54 -3.37
C LEU A 261 18.14 -11.84 -2.61
N PHE A 262 19.22 -11.52 -3.30
CA PHE A 262 20.27 -10.68 -2.75
C PHE A 262 20.04 -9.22 -3.16
N TRP A 263 19.89 -8.34 -2.17
CA TRP A 263 19.50 -6.94 -2.34
C TRP A 263 20.71 -6.05 -2.67
N TYR A 264 20.55 -5.17 -3.65
CA TYR A 264 21.47 -4.08 -3.94
C TYR A 264 21.21 -2.92 -2.97
N ASP A 265 22.20 -2.55 -2.16
CA ASP A 265 22.10 -1.41 -1.24
C ASP A 265 22.65 -0.14 -1.92
N PRO A 266 21.80 0.83 -2.29
CA PRO A 266 22.25 2.07 -2.91
C PRO A 266 22.96 3.03 -1.94
N VAL A 267 22.83 2.82 -0.62
CA VAL A 267 23.34 3.73 0.43
C VAL A 267 24.71 3.28 0.93
N ASP A 268 24.90 1.99 1.20
CA ASP A 268 26.13 1.46 1.80
C ASP A 268 26.94 0.53 0.88
N THR A 269 26.39 0.12 -0.28
CA THR A 269 27.14 -0.67 -1.26
C THR A 269 27.36 0.08 -2.58
N ASN A 270 28.56 0.66 -2.69
CA ASN A 270 29.55 0.18 -3.66
C ASN A 270 29.01 -0.15 -5.07
N SER A 271 29.40 0.66 -6.06
CA SER A 271 29.12 0.58 -7.52
C SER A 271 28.60 -0.77 -8.07
N PRO A 272 27.79 -0.80 -9.15
CA PRO A 272 27.31 -2.05 -9.79
C PRO A 272 28.37 -3.16 -9.97
N LYS A 273 29.66 -2.77 -10.12
CA LYS A 273 30.82 -3.66 -10.10
C LYS A 273 30.96 -4.46 -8.80
N GLN A 274 31.03 -3.80 -7.66
CA GLN A 274 31.28 -4.44 -6.37
C GLN A 274 30.09 -5.31 -5.96
N PHE A 275 28.86 -4.84 -6.18
CA PHE A 275 27.67 -5.66 -6.04
C PHE A 275 27.77 -6.96 -6.86
N SER A 276 28.17 -6.87 -8.13
CA SER A 276 28.30 -8.06 -8.98
C SER A 276 29.34 -9.08 -8.47
N LEU A 277 30.48 -8.60 -7.95
CA LEU A 277 31.54 -9.45 -7.40
C LEU A 277 31.07 -10.16 -6.12
N PHE A 278 30.41 -9.42 -5.23
CA PHE A 278 29.88 -9.98 -3.99
C PHE A 278 28.73 -10.97 -4.26
N TYR A 279 27.82 -10.62 -5.16
CA TYR A 279 26.73 -11.50 -5.58
C TYR A 279 27.21 -12.85 -6.10
N GLN A 280 28.29 -12.90 -6.88
CA GLN A 280 28.86 -14.17 -7.36
C GLN A 280 29.29 -15.09 -6.19
N LYS A 281 29.94 -14.54 -5.16
CA LYS A 281 30.31 -15.30 -3.95
C LYS A 281 29.09 -15.86 -3.24
N VAL A 282 28.06 -15.02 -3.04
CA VAL A 282 26.80 -15.40 -2.39
C VAL A 282 26.06 -16.46 -3.19
N TYR A 283 25.97 -16.31 -4.51
CA TYR A 283 25.32 -17.26 -5.40
C TYR A 283 25.99 -18.65 -5.33
N GLN A 284 27.33 -18.69 -5.44
CA GLN A 284 28.09 -19.94 -5.37
C GLN A 284 27.85 -20.65 -4.04
N LEU A 285 27.87 -19.91 -2.93
CA LEU A 285 27.62 -20.45 -1.60
C LEU A 285 26.20 -21.03 -1.48
N ILE A 286 25.18 -20.30 -1.93
CA ILE A 286 23.79 -20.79 -1.90
C ILE A 286 23.65 -22.06 -2.73
N LYS A 287 24.18 -22.10 -3.95
CA LYS A 287 24.08 -23.28 -4.82
C LYS A 287 24.90 -24.47 -4.30
N GLN A 288 25.98 -24.25 -3.56
CA GLN A 288 26.76 -25.31 -2.92
C GLN A 288 25.94 -26.01 -1.81
N ILE A 289 25.21 -25.25 -1.00
CA ILE A 289 24.44 -25.80 0.14
C ILE A 289 23.06 -26.27 -0.31
N LEU A 290 22.37 -25.47 -1.13
CA LEU A 290 21.00 -25.63 -1.61
C LEU A 290 20.96 -25.59 -3.17
N PRO A 291 21.37 -26.64 -3.88
CA PRO A 291 21.58 -26.59 -5.34
C PRO A 291 20.31 -26.37 -6.18
N LYS A 292 19.13 -26.69 -5.65
CA LYS A 292 17.85 -26.66 -6.38
C LYS A 292 17.05 -25.36 -6.21
N VAL A 293 17.49 -24.43 -5.37
CA VAL A 293 16.75 -23.17 -5.14
C VAL A 293 17.01 -22.16 -6.24
N ASN A 294 16.06 -21.28 -6.49
CA ASN A 294 16.28 -20.15 -7.40
C ASN A 294 16.92 -18.98 -6.64
N VAL A 295 17.93 -18.35 -7.26
CA VAL A 295 18.68 -17.23 -6.69
C VAL A 295 18.64 -16.06 -7.65
N GLY A 296 18.21 -14.90 -7.15
CA GLY A 296 18.08 -13.68 -7.94
C GLY A 296 18.87 -12.52 -7.37
N ALA A 297 19.05 -11.51 -8.21
CA ALA A 297 19.75 -10.27 -7.89
C ALA A 297 18.85 -9.05 -8.15
N GLY A 298 19.16 -7.91 -7.53
CA GLY A 298 18.59 -6.62 -7.93
C GLY A 298 18.08 -5.82 -6.76
N SER A 299 16.83 -5.35 -6.86
CA SER A 299 16.17 -4.41 -5.94
C SER A 299 16.71 -2.99 -5.96
N PHE A 300 17.20 -2.57 -7.13
CA PHE A 300 17.43 -1.17 -7.45
C PHE A 300 16.13 -0.37 -7.25
N ILE A 301 16.19 0.80 -6.61
CA ILE A 301 15.01 1.62 -6.34
C ILE A 301 14.71 2.45 -7.58
N VAL A 302 13.80 1.99 -8.43
CA VAL A 302 13.42 2.68 -9.68
C VAL A 302 12.24 3.62 -9.40
N PRO A 303 12.23 4.85 -9.97
CA PRO A 303 13.13 5.39 -11.00
C PRO A 303 14.45 5.99 -10.50
N HIS A 304 14.65 6.17 -9.20
CA HIS A 304 15.82 6.83 -8.62
C HIS A 304 17.16 6.23 -9.10
N ASP A 305 17.28 4.90 -9.08
CA ASP A 305 18.49 4.15 -9.42
C ASP A 305 18.50 3.64 -10.87
N LEU A 306 17.67 4.19 -11.76
CA LEU A 306 17.52 3.68 -13.13
C LEU A 306 18.86 3.64 -13.89
N ASN A 307 19.73 4.64 -13.70
CA ASN A 307 21.05 4.65 -14.33
C ASN A 307 21.96 3.52 -13.81
N ASN A 308 21.95 3.24 -12.51
CA ASN A 308 22.71 2.13 -11.93
C ASN A 308 22.14 0.78 -12.39
N PHE A 309 20.81 0.65 -12.49
CA PHE A 309 20.16 -0.51 -13.07
C PHE A 309 20.59 -0.73 -14.53
N ARG A 310 20.66 0.33 -15.33
CA ARG A 310 21.13 0.27 -16.72
C ARG A 310 22.58 -0.20 -16.82
N ILE A 311 23.48 0.39 -16.03
CA ILE A 311 24.89 -0.01 -15.95
C ILE A 311 25.02 -1.47 -15.50
N PHE A 312 24.25 -1.88 -14.49
CA PHE A 312 24.22 -3.26 -14.01
C PHE A 312 23.83 -4.23 -15.12
N CYS A 313 22.72 -3.97 -15.80
CA CYS A 313 22.23 -4.79 -16.89
C CYS A 313 23.25 -4.88 -18.01
N GLN A 314 23.75 -3.76 -18.54
CA GLN A 314 24.61 -3.79 -19.73
C GLN A 314 25.99 -4.42 -19.46
N LYS A 315 26.60 -4.15 -18.30
CA LYS A 315 28.01 -4.47 -18.05
C LYS A 315 28.21 -5.74 -17.22
N TYR A 316 27.29 -6.05 -16.32
CA TYR A 316 27.48 -7.08 -15.30
C TYR A 316 26.53 -8.26 -15.46
N LEU A 317 25.24 -8.02 -15.74
CA LEU A 317 24.22 -9.07 -15.90
C LEU A 317 24.62 -10.21 -16.87
N PRO A 318 25.24 -9.96 -18.05
CA PRO A 318 25.68 -11.02 -18.97
C PRO A 318 26.56 -12.11 -18.34
N LYS A 319 27.35 -11.72 -17.33
CA LYS A 319 28.38 -12.55 -16.70
C LYS A 319 27.90 -13.19 -15.39
N LEU A 320 26.69 -12.87 -14.95
CA LEU A 320 26.17 -13.32 -13.67
C LEU A 320 25.30 -14.57 -13.84
N PRO A 321 25.49 -15.58 -12.96
CA PRO A 321 24.54 -16.67 -12.83
C PRO A 321 23.39 -16.21 -11.92
N LEU A 322 22.18 -16.09 -12.46
CA LEU A 322 20.97 -15.78 -11.70
C LEU A 322 19.76 -16.38 -12.38
N ASP A 323 18.77 -16.75 -11.57
CA ASP A 323 17.51 -17.38 -11.98
C ASP A 323 16.40 -16.34 -12.20
N PHE A 324 16.52 -15.14 -11.61
CA PHE A 324 15.58 -14.02 -11.79
C PHE A 324 16.24 -12.69 -11.39
N ILE A 325 15.73 -11.56 -11.90
CA ILE A 325 16.19 -10.21 -11.55
C ILE A 325 15.04 -9.37 -11.02
N THR A 326 15.33 -8.45 -10.11
CA THR A 326 14.30 -7.62 -9.47
C THR A 326 14.62 -6.13 -9.47
N CYS A 327 13.60 -5.29 -9.34
CA CYS A 327 13.73 -3.92 -8.85
C CYS A 327 12.65 -3.62 -7.78
N ASP A 328 12.92 -2.63 -6.95
CA ASP A 328 11.92 -2.01 -6.08
C ASP A 328 11.38 -0.77 -6.82
N PHE A 329 10.07 -0.57 -6.83
CA PHE A 329 9.44 0.53 -7.55
C PHE A 329 8.70 1.44 -6.57
N ILE A 330 9.20 2.66 -6.43
CA ILE A 330 8.60 3.71 -5.61
C ILE A 330 8.52 4.96 -6.49
N PRO A 331 7.32 5.37 -6.93
CA PRO A 331 7.12 6.61 -7.65
C PRO A 331 7.83 7.79 -6.99
N ASP A 332 8.53 8.59 -7.78
CA ASP A 332 9.05 9.88 -7.35
C ASP A 332 8.25 11.00 -8.03
N PHE A 333 7.39 11.65 -7.26
CA PHE A 333 6.57 12.76 -7.74
C PHE A 333 7.24 14.13 -7.59
N SER A 334 8.45 14.21 -7.03
CA SER A 334 9.08 15.48 -6.63
C SER A 334 9.79 16.24 -7.77
N ASN A 335 10.21 15.53 -8.82
CA ASN A 335 11.23 16.02 -9.77
C ASN A 335 10.70 16.35 -11.17
N SER A 336 9.40 16.53 -11.30
CA SER A 336 8.75 16.62 -12.60
C SER A 336 7.72 17.74 -12.57
N ARG A 337 7.56 18.45 -13.68
CA ARG A 337 6.45 19.40 -13.88
C ARG A 337 5.14 18.62 -14.04
N ILE A 338 4.83 17.74 -13.09
CA ILE A 338 3.69 16.84 -13.12
C ILE A 338 2.48 17.57 -12.56
N GLY A 339 1.42 17.61 -13.37
CA GLY A 339 0.12 18.12 -12.97
C GLY A 339 -0.83 17.05 -12.45
N SER A 340 -0.50 15.75 -12.62
CA SER A 340 -1.47 14.66 -12.52
C SER A 340 -0.86 13.24 -12.31
N PHE A 341 -1.55 12.36 -11.58
CA PHE A 341 -1.21 10.94 -11.45
C PHE A 341 -1.35 10.20 -12.78
N LYS A 342 -2.32 10.57 -13.62
CA LYS A 342 -2.55 9.90 -14.91
C LYS A 342 -1.34 10.02 -15.84
N GLU A 343 -0.75 11.20 -15.96
CA GLU A 343 0.49 11.42 -16.72
C GLU A 343 1.66 10.64 -16.11
N SER A 344 1.74 10.64 -14.78
CA SER A 344 2.77 9.92 -14.02
C SER A 344 2.73 8.40 -14.27
N PHE A 345 1.54 7.78 -14.22
CA PHE A 345 1.37 6.34 -14.37
C PHE A 345 1.76 5.83 -15.75
N SER A 346 1.46 6.61 -16.79
CA SER A 346 1.87 6.28 -18.15
C SER A 346 3.41 6.29 -18.27
N SER A 347 4.07 7.28 -17.65
CA SER A 347 5.52 7.33 -17.57
C SER A 347 6.11 6.18 -16.73
N PHE A 348 5.52 5.84 -15.59
CA PHE A 348 5.96 4.74 -14.75
C PHE A 348 5.83 3.38 -15.43
N ALA A 349 4.74 3.15 -16.15
CA ALA A 349 4.55 1.95 -16.97
C ALA A 349 5.66 1.81 -18.01
N GLN A 350 6.01 2.91 -18.69
CA GLN A 350 7.13 2.96 -19.65
C GLN A 350 8.48 2.67 -18.99
N ILE A 351 8.73 3.14 -17.78
CA ILE A 351 9.98 2.87 -17.05
C ILE A 351 10.08 1.37 -16.71
N ILE A 352 8.99 0.75 -16.23
CA ILE A 352 8.96 -0.70 -15.96
C ILE A 352 9.18 -1.49 -17.25
N GLN A 353 8.53 -1.07 -18.34
CA GLN A 353 8.73 -1.65 -19.66
C GLN A 353 10.18 -1.54 -20.13
N GLU A 354 10.80 -0.36 -19.97
CA GLU A 354 12.20 -0.13 -20.32
C GLU A 354 13.13 -1.06 -19.54
N CYS A 355 12.93 -1.18 -18.22
CA CYS A 355 13.68 -2.09 -17.38
C CYS A 355 13.57 -3.55 -17.87
N ASN A 356 12.37 -4.02 -18.18
CA ASN A 356 12.17 -5.38 -18.67
C ASN A 356 12.83 -5.59 -20.05
N VAL A 357 12.60 -4.68 -21.00
CA VAL A 357 13.21 -4.73 -22.34
C VAL A 357 14.73 -4.80 -22.23
N LEU A 358 15.34 -3.97 -21.37
CA LEU A 358 16.77 -3.97 -21.15
C LEU A 358 17.29 -5.32 -20.62
N VAL A 359 16.59 -5.91 -19.65
CA VAL A 359 16.92 -7.24 -19.11
C VAL A 359 16.88 -8.29 -20.22
N GLN A 360 15.78 -8.34 -20.99
CA GLN A 360 15.59 -9.37 -22.01
C GLN A 360 16.58 -9.22 -23.17
N GLN A 361 16.83 -8.00 -23.63
CA GLN A 361 17.80 -7.73 -24.70
C GLN A 361 19.21 -8.13 -24.28
N THR A 362 19.61 -7.77 -23.06
CA THR A 362 20.97 -8.07 -22.57
C THR A 362 21.21 -9.58 -22.42
N ARG A 363 20.20 -10.33 -21.96
CA ARG A 363 20.26 -11.80 -21.89
C ARG A 363 20.30 -12.44 -23.27
N SER A 364 19.46 -11.98 -24.20
CA SER A 364 19.41 -12.48 -25.57
C SER A 364 20.74 -12.25 -26.31
N ALA A 365 21.34 -11.07 -26.17
CA ALA A 365 22.65 -10.74 -26.73
C ALA A 365 23.79 -11.62 -26.17
N SER A 366 23.59 -12.19 -24.98
CA SER A 366 24.54 -13.10 -24.33
C SER A 366 24.24 -14.58 -24.62
N GLY A 367 23.28 -14.88 -25.53
CA GLY A 367 22.87 -16.24 -25.89
C GLY A 367 22.08 -16.97 -24.80
N GLN A 368 21.57 -16.24 -23.79
CA GLN A 368 20.88 -16.81 -22.64
C GLN A 368 19.35 -16.69 -22.81
N LYS A 369 18.62 -17.64 -22.20
CA LYS A 369 17.15 -17.68 -22.22
C LYS A 369 16.54 -16.47 -21.49
N HIS A 370 15.24 -16.27 -21.70
CA HIS A 370 14.41 -15.32 -20.96
C HIS A 370 14.70 -15.38 -19.45
N LEU A 371 14.87 -14.22 -18.84
CA LEU A 371 15.12 -14.06 -17.41
C LEU A 371 13.92 -13.37 -16.78
N PRO A 372 13.23 -14.01 -15.82
CA PRO A 372 12.11 -13.37 -15.13
C PRO A 372 12.51 -12.04 -14.51
N PHE A 373 11.71 -11.00 -14.78
CA PHE A 373 11.85 -9.65 -14.23
C PHE A 373 10.71 -9.35 -13.26
N LEU A 374 11.03 -9.15 -11.98
CA LEU A 374 10.04 -9.01 -10.92
C LEU A 374 10.14 -7.61 -10.27
N ILE A 375 9.00 -7.06 -9.88
CA ILE A 375 8.96 -5.92 -8.96
C ILE A 375 8.91 -6.47 -7.53
N SER A 376 10.05 -6.52 -6.84
CA SER A 376 10.17 -7.15 -5.50
C SER A 376 9.52 -6.34 -4.37
N SER A 377 9.25 -5.06 -4.60
CA SER A 377 8.56 -4.18 -3.67
C SER A 377 7.96 -3.02 -4.43
N PHE A 378 6.65 -2.82 -4.31
CA PHE A 378 5.92 -1.70 -4.91
C PHE A 378 5.09 -0.96 -3.86
N SER A 379 5.20 0.37 -3.82
CA SER A 379 4.27 1.23 -3.09
C SER A 379 3.96 2.48 -3.92
N LEU A 380 2.71 2.95 -3.87
CA LEU A 380 2.32 4.22 -4.51
C LEU A 380 2.77 5.46 -3.73
N SER A 381 3.11 5.31 -2.44
CA SER A 381 3.59 6.36 -1.57
C SER A 381 4.83 5.88 -0.82
N ALA A 382 5.76 6.79 -0.60
CA ALA A 382 6.93 6.52 0.24
C ALA A 382 6.71 6.97 1.70
N SER A 383 5.60 7.63 2.00
CA SER A 383 5.27 8.17 3.33
C SER A 383 4.40 7.17 4.09
N ASP A 384 4.80 6.81 5.32
CA ASP A 384 4.04 5.93 6.21
C ASP A 384 3.10 6.72 7.15
N ARG A 385 2.83 7.98 6.78
CA ARG A 385 2.05 9.00 7.51
C ARG A 385 1.25 9.86 6.55
N ASN A 386 0.62 9.24 5.57
CA ASN A 386 -0.16 9.95 4.56
C ASN A 386 -1.54 9.31 4.50
N ILE A 387 -2.59 10.02 4.95
CA ILE A 387 -3.94 9.44 5.01
C ILE A 387 -4.46 8.98 3.65
N PHE A 388 -3.87 9.49 2.55
CA PHE A 388 -4.13 8.97 1.20
C PHE A 388 -3.93 7.45 1.14
N ASN A 389 -3.05 6.89 1.97
CA ASN A 389 -2.81 5.46 2.06
C ASN A 389 -4.02 4.63 2.49
N ASP A 390 -4.95 5.25 3.23
CA ASP A 390 -6.17 4.63 3.75
C ASP A 390 -7.40 4.97 2.91
N SER A 391 -7.23 5.83 1.89
CA SER A 391 -8.32 6.43 1.12
C SER A 391 -8.89 5.53 0.03
N LEU A 392 -10.16 5.77 -0.31
CA LEU A 392 -10.87 5.15 -1.43
C LEU A 392 -10.12 5.40 -2.75
N GLU A 393 -9.58 6.60 -2.90
CA GLU A 393 -8.87 7.11 -4.06
C GLU A 393 -7.61 6.34 -4.38
N LYS A 394 -6.82 6.00 -3.35
CA LYS A 394 -5.66 5.14 -3.55
C LYS A 394 -6.06 3.77 -4.06
N GLY A 395 -7.21 3.23 -3.64
CA GLY A 395 -7.76 1.98 -4.17
C GLY A 395 -8.00 2.06 -5.68
N ALA A 396 -8.74 3.09 -6.14
CA ALA A 396 -9.01 3.28 -7.57
C ALA A 396 -7.75 3.51 -8.40
N LEU A 397 -6.84 4.37 -7.91
CA LEU A 397 -5.56 4.65 -8.56
C LEU A 397 -4.66 3.40 -8.63
N LEU A 398 -4.65 2.59 -7.56
CA LEU A 398 -3.89 1.34 -7.54
C LEU A 398 -4.43 0.34 -8.57
N LEU A 399 -5.75 0.17 -8.67
CA LEU A 399 -6.34 -0.71 -9.68
C LEU A 399 -5.97 -0.23 -11.09
N GLN A 400 -6.12 1.07 -11.38
CA GLN A 400 -5.70 1.64 -12.66
C GLN A 400 -4.22 1.34 -12.96
N PHE A 401 -3.34 1.63 -12.01
CA PHE A 401 -1.90 1.40 -12.16
C PHE A 401 -1.59 -0.08 -12.44
N LEU A 402 -2.19 -1.00 -11.68
CA LEU A 402 -1.95 -2.43 -11.84
C LEU A 402 -2.36 -2.90 -13.23
N LEU A 403 -3.52 -2.47 -13.73
CA LEU A 403 -3.99 -2.86 -15.06
C LEU A 403 -3.12 -2.29 -16.20
N GLN A 404 -2.43 -1.17 -15.97
CA GLN A 404 -1.51 -0.56 -16.95
C GLN A 404 -0.08 -1.12 -16.88
N THR A 405 0.39 -1.56 -15.71
CA THR A 405 1.82 -1.85 -15.49
C THR A 405 2.19 -3.31 -15.37
N THR A 406 1.26 -4.16 -14.93
CA THR A 406 1.50 -5.61 -14.77
C THR A 406 1.77 -6.32 -16.10
N LEU A 407 1.56 -5.63 -17.22
CA LEU A 407 1.89 -6.09 -18.57
C LEU A 407 3.41 -6.20 -18.82
N TYR A 408 4.22 -5.53 -18.00
CA TYR A 408 5.64 -5.30 -18.27
C TYR A 408 6.59 -6.00 -17.31
N CYS A 409 6.09 -6.80 -16.38
CA CYS A 409 6.90 -7.63 -15.48
C CYS A 409 6.30 -9.04 -15.38
N ASP A 410 7.02 -9.96 -14.75
CA ASP A 410 6.57 -11.35 -14.56
C ASP A 410 5.81 -11.53 -13.25
N GLU A 411 6.18 -10.79 -12.21
CA GLU A 411 5.53 -10.78 -10.90
C GLU A 411 5.70 -9.41 -10.22
N LEU A 412 4.75 -9.02 -9.37
CA LEU A 412 4.82 -7.78 -8.57
C LEU A 412 4.41 -8.05 -7.12
N TYR A 413 5.17 -7.47 -6.20
CA TYR A 413 4.98 -7.62 -4.76
C TYR A 413 4.62 -6.29 -4.11
N ILE A 414 3.47 -6.23 -3.46
CA ILE A 414 2.97 -5.01 -2.82
C ILE A 414 3.63 -4.82 -1.47
N TYR A 415 4.18 -3.63 -1.25
CA TYR A 415 4.64 -3.15 0.04
C TYR A 415 3.68 -2.07 0.57
N ALA A 416 3.19 -2.14 1.81
CA ALA A 416 3.42 -3.17 2.83
C ALA A 416 2.19 -4.09 3.03
N PHE A 417 2.40 -5.24 3.66
CA PHE A 417 1.32 -6.14 4.05
C PHE A 417 0.39 -5.53 5.10
N SER A 418 0.95 -5.19 6.28
CA SER A 418 0.17 -4.81 7.46
C SER A 418 0.84 -3.65 8.21
N ASP A 419 0.02 -2.75 8.74
CA ASP A 419 0.47 -1.63 9.57
C ASP A 419 1.12 -2.09 10.89
N TYR A 420 1.03 -3.38 11.27
CA TYR A 420 1.89 -3.98 12.31
C TYR A 420 3.39 -3.82 12.03
N SER A 421 3.77 -3.66 10.76
CA SER A 421 5.16 -3.44 10.35
C SER A 421 5.53 -1.95 10.25
N SER A 422 4.59 -1.04 10.49
CA SER A 422 4.81 0.40 10.42
C SER A 422 5.79 0.87 11.51
N ALA A 423 6.63 1.85 11.16
CA ALA A 423 7.47 2.55 12.14
C ALA A 423 6.65 3.39 13.14
N PHE A 424 5.35 3.53 12.89
CA PHE A 424 4.41 4.36 13.63
C PHE A 424 3.25 3.54 14.20
N ILE A 425 3.49 2.27 14.52
CA ILE A 425 2.49 1.36 15.12
C ILE A 425 1.90 1.91 16.44
N ASP A 426 2.65 2.78 17.12
CA ASP A 426 2.31 3.50 18.35
C ASP A 426 1.34 4.68 18.12
N THR A 427 0.93 4.93 16.88
CA THR A 427 -0.04 5.98 16.60
C THR A 427 -1.43 5.65 17.15
N HIS A 428 -2.06 6.71 17.63
CA HIS A 428 -3.48 6.76 17.98
C HIS A 428 -4.40 6.52 16.79
N GLY A 429 -5.42 5.70 17.04
CA GLY A 429 -6.47 5.37 16.07
C GLY A 429 -6.10 4.23 15.11
N PRO A 430 -7.10 3.61 14.49
CA PRO A 430 -6.94 2.40 13.67
C PRO A 430 -6.38 2.65 12.27
N LEU A 431 -6.45 3.91 11.78
CA LEU A 431 -5.99 4.34 10.46
C LEU A 431 -5.26 5.69 10.61
N TRP A 432 -3.99 5.73 10.22
CA TRP A 432 -3.13 6.91 10.37
C TRP A 432 -2.35 7.28 9.10
N GLY A 433 -2.69 6.64 7.99
CA GLY A 433 -1.99 6.80 6.72
C GLY A 433 -0.77 5.88 6.58
N GLY A 434 -0.78 4.71 7.23
CA GLY A 434 0.24 3.68 7.03
C GLY A 434 0.16 3.07 5.63
N ASN A 435 1.31 2.74 5.03
CA ASN A 435 1.39 2.28 3.64
C ASN A 435 0.75 0.92 3.39
N ALA A 436 0.46 0.15 4.43
CA ALA A 436 0.02 -1.22 4.29
C ALA A 436 -1.36 -1.36 3.67
N ILE A 437 -1.65 -2.54 3.11
CA ILE A 437 -2.97 -2.88 2.55
C ILE A 437 -3.97 -3.33 3.64
N VAL A 438 -3.48 -3.64 4.85
CA VAL A 438 -4.31 -3.97 6.01
C VAL A 438 -3.92 -3.10 7.20
N SER A 439 -4.91 -2.59 7.94
CA SER A 439 -4.67 -1.83 9.17
C SER A 439 -4.10 -2.72 10.29
N ARG A 440 -3.64 -2.10 11.38
CA ARG A 440 -3.21 -2.83 12.59
C ARG A 440 -4.33 -3.72 13.14
N ASP A 441 -5.56 -3.24 13.08
CA ASP A 441 -6.73 -3.90 13.68
C ASP A 441 -7.42 -4.90 12.72
N GLY A 442 -6.82 -5.20 11.56
CA GLY A 442 -7.33 -6.23 10.65
C GLY A 442 -8.16 -5.72 9.47
N PHE A 443 -8.43 -4.41 9.38
CA PHE A 443 -9.29 -3.87 8.33
C PHE A 443 -8.59 -3.88 6.99
N PHE A 444 -9.24 -4.50 6.00
CA PHE A 444 -8.84 -4.33 4.61
C PHE A 444 -9.05 -2.90 4.18
N LYS A 445 -7.97 -2.25 3.74
CA LYS A 445 -8.03 -0.92 3.15
C LYS A 445 -8.50 -1.01 1.70
N PRO A 446 -8.96 0.09 1.07
CA PRO A 446 -9.34 0.12 -0.34
C PRO A 446 -8.27 -0.46 -1.28
N SER A 447 -6.99 -0.27 -0.96
CA SER A 447 -5.86 -0.87 -1.68
C SER A 447 -5.86 -2.41 -1.68
N CYS A 448 -6.32 -3.07 -0.61
CA CYS A 448 -6.49 -4.53 -0.59
C CYS A 448 -7.59 -4.98 -1.57
N PHE A 449 -8.70 -4.24 -1.66
CA PHE A 449 -9.77 -4.55 -2.61
C PHE A 449 -9.33 -4.31 -4.07
N ALA A 450 -8.46 -3.34 -4.33
CA ALA A 450 -7.87 -3.15 -5.66
C ALA A 450 -7.08 -4.40 -6.11
N LEU A 451 -6.29 -4.99 -5.21
CA LEU A 451 -5.57 -6.25 -5.47
C LEU A 451 -6.54 -7.42 -5.63
N TYR A 452 -7.60 -7.47 -4.83
CA TYR A 452 -8.66 -8.47 -4.96
C TYR A 452 -9.34 -8.40 -6.33
N PHE A 453 -9.62 -7.21 -6.87
CA PHE A 453 -10.23 -7.10 -8.20
C PHE A 453 -9.26 -7.38 -9.34
N GLN A 454 -7.99 -6.98 -9.20
CA GLN A 454 -6.96 -7.23 -10.22
C GLN A 454 -6.85 -8.73 -10.57
N GLN A 455 -7.06 -9.63 -9.61
CA GLN A 455 -6.94 -11.07 -9.83
C GLN A 455 -7.95 -11.63 -10.85
N PHE A 456 -9.00 -10.88 -11.18
CA PHE A 456 -10.03 -11.22 -12.16
C PHE A 456 -9.68 -10.75 -13.59
N ALA A 457 -8.54 -10.08 -13.77
CA ALA A 457 -7.99 -9.82 -15.11
C ALA A 457 -7.65 -11.14 -15.82
N SER A 458 -7.87 -11.17 -17.14
CA SER A 458 -7.67 -12.34 -18.00
C SER A 458 -6.76 -12.04 -19.20
N THR A 459 -6.42 -13.08 -19.96
CA THR A 459 -5.58 -13.05 -21.18
C THR A 459 -6.29 -12.58 -22.44
N SER A 460 -7.60 -12.36 -22.37
CA SER A 460 -8.42 -12.06 -23.53
C SER A 460 -9.10 -10.71 -23.33
N ILE A 461 -8.39 -9.62 -23.60
CA ILE A 461 -8.96 -8.27 -23.56
C ILE A 461 -9.85 -8.09 -24.79
N ILE A 462 -11.10 -7.71 -24.57
CA ILE A 462 -12.11 -7.53 -25.62
C ILE A 462 -12.46 -6.07 -25.87
N ALA A 463 -12.30 -5.22 -24.85
CA ALA A 463 -12.46 -3.77 -24.96
C ALA A 463 -11.69 -3.08 -23.83
N SER A 464 -11.30 -1.83 -24.02
CA SER A 464 -10.68 -1.01 -22.97
C SER A 464 -10.99 0.46 -23.23
N GLY A 465 -11.24 1.21 -22.16
CA GLY A 465 -11.43 2.65 -22.18
C GLY A 465 -10.45 3.37 -21.25
N SER A 466 -10.68 4.65 -20.99
CA SER A 466 -9.89 5.40 -20.02
C SER A 466 -10.15 4.96 -18.58
N HIS A 467 -11.32 4.35 -18.32
CA HIS A 467 -11.79 3.98 -16.98
C HIS A 467 -12.16 2.50 -16.82
N TYR A 468 -11.88 1.66 -17.81
CA TYR A 468 -12.19 0.24 -17.74
C TYR A 468 -11.28 -0.62 -18.61
N VAL A 469 -11.18 -1.90 -18.26
CA VAL A 469 -10.68 -2.98 -19.13
C VAL A 469 -11.66 -4.14 -19.07
N ALA A 470 -12.17 -4.54 -20.24
CA ALA A 470 -13.08 -5.65 -20.40
C ALA A 470 -12.35 -6.88 -20.91
N TYR A 471 -12.66 -8.02 -20.30
CA TYR A 471 -12.05 -9.31 -20.55
C TYR A 471 -13.13 -10.33 -20.92
N GLN A 472 -12.76 -11.24 -21.81
CA GLN A 472 -13.44 -12.52 -21.96
C GLN A 472 -12.76 -13.56 -21.05
N ILE A 473 -13.56 -14.21 -20.21
CA ILE A 473 -13.11 -15.28 -19.33
C ILE A 473 -13.23 -16.61 -20.07
N GLU A 474 -14.41 -16.87 -20.62
CA GLU A 474 -14.72 -18.00 -21.50
C GLU A 474 -15.84 -17.59 -22.47
N LYS A 475 -16.35 -18.56 -23.25
CA LYS A 475 -17.46 -18.29 -24.17
C LYS A 475 -18.66 -17.75 -23.37
N ASP A 476 -19.21 -16.61 -23.81
CA ASP A 476 -20.35 -15.93 -23.18
C ASP A 476 -20.13 -15.52 -21.71
N HIS A 477 -18.88 -15.50 -21.20
CA HIS A 477 -18.55 -15.04 -19.84
C HIS A 477 -17.51 -13.92 -19.89
N TYR A 478 -17.89 -12.76 -19.37
CA TYR A 478 -17.11 -11.53 -19.43
C TYR A 478 -16.88 -10.93 -18.05
N CYS A 479 -15.78 -10.21 -17.91
CA CYS A 479 -15.41 -9.45 -16.72
C CYS A 479 -14.98 -8.05 -17.14
N ILE A 480 -15.60 -7.01 -16.61
CA ILE A 480 -15.21 -5.61 -16.85
C ILE A 480 -14.65 -5.05 -15.54
N LEU A 481 -13.34 -4.84 -15.47
CA LEU A 481 -12.73 -4.11 -14.38
C LEU A 481 -12.86 -2.61 -14.65
N PHE A 482 -13.38 -1.85 -13.69
CA PHE A 482 -13.56 -0.40 -13.83
C PHE A 482 -12.94 0.35 -12.65
N PHE A 483 -12.56 1.60 -12.90
CA PHE A 483 -11.96 2.49 -11.92
C PHE A 483 -12.29 3.95 -12.25
N ASN A 484 -12.73 4.71 -11.26
CA ASN A 484 -13.07 6.13 -11.40
C ASN A 484 -12.18 7.02 -10.50
N PRO A 485 -10.85 6.96 -10.62
CA PRO A 485 -9.99 7.81 -9.79
C PRO A 485 -10.16 9.27 -10.22
N THR A 486 -10.25 10.17 -9.24
CA THR A 486 -10.04 11.58 -9.50
C THR A 486 -8.58 11.91 -9.31
N ASP A 487 -8.03 12.69 -10.23
CA ASP A 487 -6.68 13.20 -10.13
C ASP A 487 -6.49 14.15 -8.93
N LEU A 488 -5.25 14.18 -8.44
CA LEU A 488 -4.83 15.07 -7.37
C LEU A 488 -4.36 16.41 -7.95
N VAL A 489 -4.68 17.53 -7.30
CA VAL A 489 -4.24 18.87 -7.68
C VAL A 489 -2.74 19.02 -7.50
N THR A 490 -2.11 19.94 -8.24
CA THR A 490 -0.66 20.20 -8.16
C THR A 490 -0.15 20.49 -6.74
N LYS A 491 -1.02 21.01 -5.85
CA LYS A 491 -0.70 21.22 -4.42
C LYS A 491 -0.27 19.94 -3.71
N TYR A 492 -0.81 18.78 -4.07
CA TYR A 492 -0.41 17.49 -3.49
C TYR A 492 1.07 17.19 -3.75
N PHE A 493 1.52 17.38 -5.00
CA PHE A 493 2.89 17.07 -5.42
C PHE A 493 3.94 18.08 -4.90
N ASN A 494 3.50 19.32 -4.66
CA ASN A 494 4.37 20.40 -4.19
C ASN A 494 4.43 20.56 -2.66
N GLN A 495 3.82 19.65 -1.89
CA GLN A 495 3.87 19.65 -0.42
C GLN A 495 4.47 18.36 0.13
N ALA A 496 4.88 18.38 1.40
CA ALA A 496 5.27 17.16 2.11
C ALA A 496 4.06 16.23 2.28
N GLU A 497 4.20 14.95 1.89
CA GLU A 497 3.13 13.94 2.04
C GLU A 497 2.65 13.77 3.49
N SER A 498 3.52 13.99 4.49
CA SER A 498 3.13 13.95 5.91
C SER A 498 2.17 15.06 6.35
N LEU A 499 1.97 16.09 5.52
CA LEU A 499 0.98 17.13 5.75
C LEU A 499 -0.42 16.72 5.26
N VAL A 500 -0.54 15.61 4.53
CA VAL A 500 -1.83 15.08 4.06
C VAL A 500 -2.51 14.33 5.21
N SER A 501 -3.68 14.80 5.58
CA SER A 501 -4.48 14.32 6.71
C SER A 501 -5.94 14.16 6.28
N SER A 502 -6.73 13.45 7.09
CA SER A 502 -8.17 13.22 6.83
C SER A 502 -8.92 14.54 6.57
N PHE A 503 -8.43 15.63 7.14
CA PHE A 503 -9.00 16.98 7.05
C PHE A 503 -8.79 17.66 5.70
N ASN A 504 -7.62 17.51 5.06
CA ASN A 504 -7.31 18.23 3.82
C ASN A 504 -7.34 17.34 2.57
N LEU A 505 -7.44 16.02 2.72
CA LEU A 505 -7.42 15.07 1.62
C LEU A 505 -8.45 15.41 0.52
N GLN A 506 -9.70 15.71 0.90
CA GLN A 506 -10.76 16.04 -0.04
C GLN A 506 -10.45 17.26 -0.92
N ASN A 507 -9.69 18.22 -0.38
CA ASN A 507 -9.30 19.45 -1.08
C ASN A 507 -8.12 19.25 -2.03
N LEU A 508 -7.55 18.05 -2.03
CA LEU A 508 -6.45 17.70 -2.93
C LEU A 508 -6.97 17.08 -4.24
N TYR A 509 -8.27 16.89 -4.42
CA TYR A 509 -8.84 16.30 -5.65
C TYR A 509 -9.27 17.37 -6.66
N GLN A 510 -8.98 17.15 -7.95
CA GLN A 510 -9.26 18.11 -9.03
C GLN A 510 -10.74 18.21 -9.42
N SER A 511 -11.50 17.11 -9.33
CA SER A 511 -12.91 17.04 -9.73
C SER A 511 -13.67 15.96 -8.93
N ALA A 512 -14.96 15.80 -9.16
CA ALA A 512 -15.73 14.68 -8.63
C ALA A 512 -16.62 14.16 -9.75
N ASN A 513 -16.02 13.46 -10.70
CA ASN A 513 -16.75 12.98 -11.86
C ASN A 513 -17.49 11.69 -11.57
N ILE A 514 -18.72 11.59 -12.05
CA ILE A 514 -19.49 10.35 -12.06
C ILE A 514 -19.17 9.62 -13.36
N LEU A 515 -18.76 8.34 -13.26
CA LEU A 515 -18.53 7.49 -14.43
C LEU A 515 -19.82 6.75 -14.79
N LYS A 516 -20.28 6.91 -16.02
CA LYS A 516 -21.40 6.15 -16.59
C LYS A 516 -20.85 5.16 -17.61
N LEU A 517 -21.00 3.87 -17.31
CA LEU A 517 -20.66 2.78 -18.21
C LEU A 517 -21.93 2.32 -18.95
N GLN A 518 -21.92 2.41 -20.27
CA GLN A 518 -22.92 1.78 -21.12
C GLN A 518 -22.33 0.54 -21.77
N VAL A 519 -22.78 -0.63 -21.33
CA VAL A 519 -22.33 -1.93 -21.84
C VAL A 519 -23.35 -2.47 -22.83
N THR A 520 -22.87 -2.87 -24.00
CA THR A 520 -23.67 -3.49 -25.06
C THR A 520 -23.04 -4.82 -25.45
N ILE A 521 -23.85 -5.87 -25.54
CA ILE A 521 -23.38 -7.25 -25.74
C ILE A 521 -24.20 -7.89 -26.83
N GLU A 522 -23.54 -8.41 -27.85
CA GLU A 522 -24.18 -9.22 -28.88
C GLU A 522 -24.37 -10.64 -28.33
N SER A 523 -25.61 -10.98 -27.97
CA SER A 523 -25.96 -12.31 -27.46
C SER A 523 -27.45 -12.59 -27.65
N SER A 524 -27.75 -13.82 -28.05
CA SER A 524 -29.13 -14.31 -28.12
C SER A 524 -29.65 -14.88 -26.79
N GLN A 525 -28.75 -15.11 -25.83
CA GLN A 525 -29.06 -15.75 -24.54
C GLN A 525 -29.44 -14.72 -23.48
N THR A 526 -30.25 -15.13 -22.51
CA THR A 526 -30.46 -14.37 -21.27
C THR A 526 -29.20 -14.44 -20.42
N MET A 527 -28.76 -13.29 -19.90
CA MET A 527 -27.52 -13.18 -19.11
C MET A 527 -27.79 -12.48 -17.78
N THR A 528 -26.84 -12.54 -16.86
CA THR A 528 -26.82 -11.72 -15.65
C THR A 528 -25.62 -10.81 -15.67
N ALA A 529 -25.81 -9.55 -15.26
CA ALA A 529 -24.73 -8.65 -14.90
C ALA A 529 -24.66 -8.57 -13.37
N THR A 530 -23.50 -8.93 -12.78
CA THR A 530 -23.25 -8.79 -11.34
C THR A 530 -22.11 -7.81 -11.13
N SER A 531 -22.39 -6.65 -10.54
CA SER A 531 -21.37 -5.68 -10.14
C SER A 531 -20.89 -5.96 -8.71
N TYR A 532 -19.58 -5.81 -8.51
CA TYR A 532 -18.90 -5.81 -7.22
C TYR A 532 -18.04 -4.57 -7.14
N TYR A 533 -18.25 -3.69 -6.16
CA TYR A 533 -17.56 -2.41 -6.14
C TYR A 533 -17.32 -1.85 -4.76
N VAL A 534 -16.27 -1.03 -4.67
CA VAL A 534 -15.93 -0.23 -3.50
C VAL A 534 -16.28 1.22 -3.80
N ASP A 535 -16.89 1.90 -2.85
CA ASP A 535 -17.26 3.32 -2.92
C ASP A 535 -17.13 3.97 -1.54
N GLU A 536 -17.69 5.16 -1.36
CA GLU A 536 -17.61 5.89 -0.09
C GLU A 536 -18.18 5.08 1.09
N HIS A 537 -19.22 4.28 0.85
CA HIS A 537 -19.98 3.60 1.90
C HIS A 537 -19.66 2.10 2.00
N HIS A 538 -19.03 1.51 0.99
CA HIS A 538 -18.78 0.06 0.91
C HIS A 538 -17.31 -0.22 0.63
N GLY A 539 -16.67 -1.06 1.47
CA GLY A 539 -15.25 -1.41 1.33
C GLY A 539 -14.28 -0.28 1.68
N ASN A 540 -14.75 0.73 2.42
CA ASN A 540 -14.00 1.91 2.83
C ASN A 540 -14.03 2.07 4.36
N PRO A 541 -13.09 1.45 5.11
CA PRO A 541 -13.08 1.52 6.56
C PRO A 541 -12.90 2.94 7.09
N LEU A 542 -12.25 3.83 6.33
CA LEU A 542 -12.07 5.22 6.75
C LEU A 542 -13.41 5.97 6.90
N SER A 543 -14.39 5.67 6.04
CA SER A 543 -15.73 6.27 6.14
C SER A 543 -16.50 5.71 7.33
N LEU A 544 -16.46 4.40 7.54
CA LEU A 544 -17.10 3.72 8.68
C LEU A 544 -16.60 4.25 10.03
N LEU A 545 -15.32 4.65 10.11
CA LEU A 545 -14.73 5.19 11.32
C LEU A 545 -15.17 6.63 11.62
N ASN A 546 -15.58 7.40 10.60
CA ASN A 546 -16.11 8.74 10.83
C ASN A 546 -17.47 8.70 11.57
N ASP A 547 -18.19 7.59 11.45
CA ASP A 547 -19.48 7.37 12.12
C ASP A 547 -19.31 6.85 13.56
N LEU A 548 -18.09 6.53 13.97
CA LEU A 548 -17.77 5.98 15.28
C LEU A 548 -16.97 6.99 16.12
N ILE A 549 -17.23 7.03 17.43
CA ILE A 549 -16.34 7.69 18.38
C ILE A 549 -15.21 6.72 18.69
N VAL A 550 -14.10 6.85 17.97
CA VAL A 550 -12.98 5.91 18.06
C VAL A 550 -11.92 6.44 19.03
N HIS A 551 -11.64 5.68 20.09
CA HIS A 551 -10.49 5.90 20.98
C HIS A 551 -9.20 5.32 20.37
N ASP A 552 -8.04 5.61 20.97
CA ASP A 552 -6.73 5.14 20.49
C ASP A 552 -6.67 3.61 20.27
N ILE A 553 -7.42 2.87 21.07
CA ILE A 553 -7.60 1.42 21.01
C ILE A 553 -9.06 1.14 20.67
N MET A 554 -9.27 0.38 19.59
CA MET A 554 -10.61 -0.04 19.20
C MET A 554 -11.14 -1.16 20.10
N SER A 555 -12.43 -1.11 20.41
CA SER A 555 -13.09 -2.24 21.10
C SER A 555 -13.14 -3.46 20.17
N ASN A 556 -13.13 -4.66 20.75
CA ASN A 556 -13.28 -5.89 19.96
C ASN A 556 -14.62 -5.94 19.22
N GLU A 557 -15.66 -5.31 19.78
CA GLU A 557 -16.99 -5.23 19.19
C GLU A 557 -17.00 -4.35 17.94
N ASP A 558 -16.47 -3.12 18.03
CA ASP A 558 -16.36 -2.21 16.89
C ASP A 558 -15.48 -2.80 15.79
N ALA A 559 -14.34 -3.39 16.16
CA ALA A 559 -13.45 -4.03 15.20
C ALA A 559 -14.12 -5.22 14.50
N ALA A 560 -14.89 -6.03 15.24
CA ALA A 560 -15.65 -7.13 14.65
C ALA A 560 -16.76 -6.62 13.71
N TRP A 561 -17.47 -5.57 14.10
CA TRP A 561 -18.50 -4.94 13.28
C TRP A 561 -17.92 -4.37 11.98
N ILE A 562 -16.85 -3.56 12.06
CA ILE A 562 -16.18 -3.02 10.87
C ILE A 562 -15.73 -4.15 9.96
N ASN A 563 -15.11 -5.20 10.49
CA ASN A 563 -14.68 -6.34 9.67
C ASN A 563 -15.84 -7.08 9.00
N ALA A 564 -17.04 -7.08 9.59
CA ALA A 564 -18.23 -7.72 9.04
C ALA A 564 -18.96 -6.88 7.97
N VAL A 565 -18.82 -5.55 8.01
CA VAL A 565 -19.48 -4.65 7.04
C VAL A 565 -18.52 -4.11 5.98
N ASN A 566 -17.20 -4.14 6.22
CA ASN A 566 -16.17 -3.63 5.31
C ASN A 566 -15.91 -4.60 4.14
N HIS A 567 -16.86 -4.66 3.21
CA HIS A 567 -16.83 -5.50 2.03
C HIS A 567 -17.34 -4.73 0.81
N PRO A 568 -16.95 -5.11 -0.42
CA PRO A 568 -17.49 -4.50 -1.63
C PRO A 568 -18.99 -4.75 -1.75
N GLN A 569 -19.72 -3.74 -2.23
CA GLN A 569 -21.13 -3.85 -2.54
C GLN A 569 -21.35 -4.80 -3.72
N ARG A 570 -22.41 -5.62 -3.66
CA ARG A 570 -22.79 -6.55 -4.72
C ARG A 570 -24.20 -6.25 -5.22
N LYS A 571 -24.37 -6.08 -6.53
CA LYS A 571 -25.67 -5.93 -7.17
C LYS A 571 -25.76 -6.85 -8.38
N ARG A 572 -26.92 -7.48 -8.60
CA ARG A 572 -27.17 -8.35 -9.75
C ARG A 572 -28.42 -7.91 -10.50
N GLU A 573 -28.32 -7.90 -11.82
CA GLU A 573 -29.40 -7.56 -12.74
C GLU A 573 -29.51 -8.63 -13.83
N LEU A 574 -30.75 -8.94 -14.21
CA LEU A 574 -31.05 -9.84 -15.33
C LEU A 574 -31.06 -9.02 -16.61
N LEU A 575 -30.33 -9.47 -17.62
CA LEU A 575 -30.27 -8.82 -18.93
C LEU A 575 -31.20 -9.59 -19.89
N THR A 576 -32.22 -8.91 -20.37
CA THR A 576 -33.18 -9.45 -21.34
C THR A 576 -32.83 -8.99 -22.74
N ASN A 577 -32.91 -9.92 -23.69
CA ASN A 577 -32.54 -9.71 -25.08
C ASN A 577 -33.54 -8.78 -25.79
N ASN A 578 -33.04 -7.68 -26.35
CA ASN A 578 -33.75 -6.83 -27.29
C ASN A 578 -33.08 -6.94 -28.67
N SER A 579 -33.66 -7.72 -29.58
CA SER A 579 -33.22 -7.81 -30.99
C SER A 579 -31.77 -8.32 -31.20
N GLY A 580 -31.30 -9.23 -30.36
CA GLY A 580 -29.95 -9.81 -30.42
C GLY A 580 -28.88 -9.05 -29.62
N MET A 581 -29.27 -7.95 -28.97
CA MET A 581 -28.39 -7.11 -28.16
C MET A 581 -28.90 -7.04 -26.72
N LEU A 582 -27.98 -7.15 -25.77
CA LEU A 582 -28.20 -6.89 -24.36
C LEU A 582 -27.58 -5.54 -23.98
N GLU A 583 -28.31 -4.76 -23.20
CA GLU A 583 -27.83 -3.48 -22.67
C GLU A 583 -27.74 -3.52 -21.15
N PHE A 584 -26.65 -2.98 -20.61
CA PHE A 584 -26.45 -2.80 -19.18
C PHE A 584 -25.86 -1.41 -18.92
N LYS A 585 -26.45 -0.68 -17.97
CA LYS A 585 -25.99 0.66 -17.58
C LYS A 585 -25.52 0.61 -16.14
N PHE A 586 -24.31 1.09 -15.89
CA PHE A 586 -23.74 1.17 -14.56
C PHE A 586 -23.22 2.57 -14.28
N THR A 587 -23.35 3.03 -13.04
CA THR A 587 -22.88 4.34 -12.61
C THR A 587 -21.95 4.16 -11.43
N ALA A 588 -20.70 4.60 -11.57
CA ALA A 588 -19.70 4.60 -10.50
C ALA A 588 -19.54 6.03 -9.96
N GLN A 589 -19.66 6.17 -8.64
CA GLN A 589 -19.39 7.44 -7.95
C GLN A 589 -17.90 7.82 -8.08
N PRO A 590 -17.54 9.09 -7.82
CA PRO A 590 -16.14 9.49 -7.75
C PRO A 590 -15.35 8.53 -6.88
N HIS A 591 -14.17 8.14 -7.35
CA HIS A 591 -13.23 7.25 -6.65
C HIS A 591 -13.68 5.79 -6.50
N SER A 592 -14.88 5.44 -6.99
CA SER A 592 -15.35 4.06 -6.98
C SER A 592 -14.59 3.20 -7.99
N PHE A 593 -14.39 1.93 -7.64
CA PHE A 593 -13.72 0.94 -8.48
C PHE A 593 -14.25 -0.46 -8.18
N GLY A 594 -14.10 -1.37 -9.15
CA GLY A 594 -14.67 -2.70 -9.01
C GLY A 594 -14.63 -3.54 -10.26
N LEU A 595 -15.50 -4.55 -10.29
CA LEU A 595 -15.74 -5.38 -11.46
C LEU A 595 -17.23 -5.53 -11.77
N ILE A 596 -17.54 -5.79 -13.04
CA ILE A 596 -18.84 -6.23 -13.52
C ILE A 596 -18.63 -7.60 -14.18
N GLU A 597 -19.21 -8.65 -13.61
CA GLU A 597 -19.21 -10.00 -14.16
C GLU A 597 -20.49 -10.20 -14.98
N ILE A 598 -20.36 -10.59 -16.25
CA ILE A 598 -21.50 -10.88 -17.11
C ILE A 598 -21.42 -12.32 -17.61
N LYS A 599 -22.45 -13.13 -17.36
CA LYS A 599 -22.47 -14.56 -17.74
C LYS A 599 -23.87 -15.07 -18.00
N PRO A 600 -24.04 -16.24 -18.66
CA PRO A 600 -25.35 -16.79 -18.97
C PRO A 600 -26.16 -17.01 -17.69
N PHE A 601 -27.46 -16.71 -17.74
CA PHE A 601 -28.36 -17.02 -16.65
C PHE A 601 -28.66 -18.53 -16.66
N THR A 602 -28.43 -19.17 -15.52
CA THR A 602 -28.77 -20.58 -15.29
C THR A 602 -29.88 -20.64 -14.24
N GLU A 603 -31.06 -21.12 -14.63
CA GLU A 603 -32.09 -21.50 -13.66
C GLU A 603 -31.59 -22.76 -12.93
N LEU A 604 -31.45 -22.65 -11.61
CA LEU A 604 -30.99 -23.74 -10.74
C LEU A 604 -32.14 -24.70 -10.44
#